data_AF-F8AJP6-F1
#
_entry.id   AF-F8AJP6-F1
#
_cell.length_a   1.000
_cell.length_b   1.000
_cell.length_c   1.000
_cell.angle_alpha   90.00
_cell.angle_beta   90.00
_cell.angle_gamma   90.00
#
_symmetry.space_group_name_H-M   'P 1'
#
loop_
_entity.id
_entity.type
_entity.pdbx_description
1 polymer ?
#
loop_
_entity_poly.entity_id
_entity_poly.type
_entity_poly.pdbx_seq_one_letter_code
_entity_poly.pdbx_strand_id
1 'polypeptide(L)'
;MIENIYSMDDWRALKIPHTVEIENESECTKTLVIEFNKNRRVLSTREGFKTVKYVGNNSIPVPFWDKVHDYKDYENQVLERIGINKKDIALLSTGANMDNLAIAKEEFDEFYAIAFTTAGAKYNAIRLGDEEADYIEKDFKTYKVVNGKLVEKEKEKEKIGTVNIILITNADLTDGAMARAIITITEAKTNAFQELNIKSTKHPELTATGTGTDNIIVVKGFGKKADYTGGHTKLGEIIAKCVKKSVIGALIKQDKLVI
;
A
#
# COMPACT_ATOMS: atom_id res chain seq x y z
N MET A 1 1.94 -7.44 -22.05
CA MET A 1 0.84 -6.59 -22.57
C MET A 1 0.29 -5.80 -21.40
N ILE A 2 -0.07 -4.52 -21.59
CA ILE A 2 -0.78 -3.74 -20.56
C ILE A 2 -2.16 -4.37 -20.36
N GLU A 3 -2.52 -4.66 -19.11
CA GLU A 3 -3.77 -5.32 -18.75
C GLU A 3 -4.70 -4.30 -18.10
N ASN A 4 -5.91 -4.09 -18.64
CA ASN A 4 -6.97 -3.36 -17.94
C ASN A 4 -7.66 -4.32 -16.97
N ILE A 5 -7.45 -4.11 -15.67
CA ILE A 5 -7.91 -5.03 -14.62
C ILE A 5 -9.20 -4.55 -13.95
N TYR A 6 -9.56 -3.28 -14.10
CA TYR A 6 -10.78 -2.71 -13.53
C TYR A 6 -11.13 -1.38 -14.21
N SER A 7 -12.41 -1.06 -14.35
CA SER A 7 -12.87 0.23 -14.86
C SER A 7 -14.17 0.63 -14.17
N MET A 8 -14.29 1.89 -13.77
CA MET A 8 -15.49 2.42 -13.12
C MET A 8 -15.53 3.95 -13.23
N ASP A 9 -16.73 4.51 -13.36
CA ASP A 9 -16.97 5.95 -13.53
C ASP A 9 -16.04 6.58 -14.59
N ASP A 10 -15.17 7.48 -14.16
CA ASP A 10 -14.24 8.24 -14.97
C ASP A 10 -12.79 7.77 -14.81
N TRP A 11 -12.58 6.51 -14.38
CA TRP A 11 -11.26 5.98 -14.11
C TRP A 11 -11.10 4.50 -14.46
N ARG A 12 -9.85 4.08 -14.64
CA ARG A 12 -9.48 2.69 -14.95
C ARG A 12 -8.20 2.29 -14.24
N ALA A 13 -8.10 1.03 -13.86
CA ALA A 13 -6.91 0.43 -13.27
C ALA A 13 -6.20 -0.46 -14.31
N LEU A 14 -4.91 -0.22 -14.47
CA LEU A 14 -4.03 -0.87 -15.42
C LEU A 14 -2.91 -1.59 -14.68
N LYS A 15 -2.56 -2.78 -15.13
CA LYS A 15 -1.31 -3.45 -14.75
C LYS A 15 -0.33 -3.32 -15.91
N ILE A 16 0.72 -2.53 -15.70
CA ILE A 16 1.71 -2.20 -16.73
C ILE A 16 2.97 -3.03 -16.47
N PRO A 17 3.29 -4.04 -17.31
CA PRO A 17 4.57 -4.71 -17.24
C PRO A 17 5.67 -3.84 -17.82
N HIS A 18 6.81 -3.77 -17.15
CA HIS A 18 8.02 -3.08 -17.61
C HIS A 18 9.27 -3.71 -16.99
N THR A 19 10.44 -3.16 -17.29
CA THR A 19 11.70 -3.56 -16.66
C THR A 19 12.22 -2.48 -15.73
N VAL A 20 13.03 -2.88 -14.76
CA VAL A 20 13.83 -2.02 -13.90
C VAL A 20 15.26 -2.53 -13.91
N GLU A 21 16.23 -1.64 -13.71
CA GLU A 21 17.65 -1.93 -13.80
C GLU A 21 18.36 -1.37 -12.56
N ILE A 22 19.15 -2.21 -11.90
CA ILE A 22 19.99 -1.83 -10.77
C ILE A 22 21.36 -2.46 -10.99
N GLU A 23 22.42 -1.65 -10.89
CA GLU A 23 23.80 -2.06 -11.20
C GLU A 23 23.89 -2.64 -12.62
N ASN A 24 24.22 -3.92 -12.76
CA ASN A 24 24.36 -4.62 -14.06
C ASN A 24 23.24 -5.65 -14.30
N GLU A 25 22.16 -5.59 -13.53
CA GLU A 25 21.04 -6.52 -13.61
C GLU A 25 19.78 -5.82 -14.11
N SER A 26 18.95 -6.56 -14.85
CA SER A 26 17.65 -6.09 -15.35
C SER A 26 16.57 -7.09 -14.99
N GLU A 27 15.51 -6.63 -14.36
CA GLU A 27 14.42 -7.46 -13.88
C GLU A 27 13.07 -7.00 -14.40
N CYS A 28 12.22 -7.97 -14.75
CA CYS A 28 10.84 -7.71 -15.11
C CYS A 28 10.03 -7.38 -13.86
N THR A 29 9.18 -6.36 -13.96
CA THR A 29 8.23 -6.00 -12.91
C THR A 29 6.91 -5.50 -13.49
N LYS A 30 5.97 -5.20 -12.60
CA LYS A 30 4.65 -4.68 -12.92
C LYS A 30 4.29 -3.54 -11.98
N THR A 31 3.77 -2.46 -12.56
CA THR A 31 3.17 -1.35 -11.83
C THR A 31 1.66 -1.36 -11.99
N LEU A 32 0.94 -1.30 -10.88
CA LEU A 32 -0.47 -0.91 -10.87
C LEU A 32 -0.54 0.60 -11.09
N VAL A 33 -1.27 1.02 -12.13
CA VAL A 33 -1.59 2.43 -12.40
C VAL A 33 -3.09 2.59 -12.46
N ILE A 34 -3.65 3.44 -11.62
CA ILE A 34 -5.04 3.86 -11.71
C ILE A 34 -5.07 5.26 -12.30
N GLU A 35 -5.64 5.36 -13.49
CA GLU A 35 -5.77 6.60 -14.27
C GLU A 35 -7.16 7.20 -14.07
N PHE A 36 -7.20 8.50 -13.75
CA PHE A 36 -8.43 9.27 -13.64
C PHE A 36 -8.55 10.25 -14.82
N ASN A 37 -9.75 10.37 -15.39
CA ASN A 37 -10.05 11.40 -16.39
C ASN A 37 -10.04 12.80 -15.77
N LYS A 38 -10.42 12.91 -14.49
CA LYS A 38 -10.37 14.14 -13.69
C LYS A 38 -9.36 13.99 -12.56
N ASN A 39 -8.52 15.01 -12.35
CA ASN A 39 -7.55 15.00 -11.25
C ASN A 39 -8.24 14.79 -9.90
N ARG A 40 -7.71 13.88 -9.09
CA ARG A 40 -8.25 13.52 -7.78
C ARG A 40 -7.41 14.13 -6.66
N ARG A 41 -8.09 14.62 -5.62
CA ARG A 41 -7.43 14.89 -4.35
C ARG A 41 -7.21 13.54 -3.63
N VAL A 42 -5.97 13.30 -3.22
CA VAL A 42 -5.55 12.05 -2.59
C VAL A 42 -4.81 12.33 -1.30
N LEU A 43 -4.87 11.39 -0.36
CA LEU A 43 -4.03 11.37 0.83
C LEU A 43 -3.20 10.09 0.80
N SER A 44 -1.89 10.24 0.69
CA SER A 44 -0.92 9.16 0.74
C SER A 44 -0.21 9.18 2.09
N THR A 45 -0.06 8.02 2.75
CA THR A 45 0.79 7.91 3.96
C THR A 45 2.27 8.15 3.67
N ARG A 46 2.67 8.05 2.40
CA ARG A 46 4.05 8.24 1.95
C ARG A 46 4.35 9.67 1.50
N GLU A 47 3.36 10.34 0.91
CA GLU A 47 3.57 11.65 0.24
C GLU A 47 2.65 12.77 0.77
N GLY A 48 1.77 12.48 1.72
CA GLY A 48 0.77 13.44 2.21
C GLY A 48 -0.33 13.73 1.19
N PHE A 49 -0.91 14.93 1.27
CA PHE A 49 -1.97 15.36 0.35
C PHE A 49 -1.42 15.77 -1.01
N LYS A 50 -2.04 15.28 -2.08
CA LYS A 50 -1.73 15.67 -3.46
C LYS A 50 -3.00 15.79 -4.30
N THR A 51 -2.89 16.48 -5.43
CA THR A 51 -3.89 16.45 -6.50
C THR A 51 -3.23 15.83 -7.72
N VAL A 52 -3.70 14.64 -8.14
CA VAL A 52 -3.00 13.79 -9.09
C VAL A 52 -3.93 13.24 -10.16
N LYS A 53 -3.39 12.90 -11.32
CA LYS A 53 -4.11 12.19 -12.39
C LYS A 53 -3.97 10.67 -12.28
N TYR A 54 -2.96 10.21 -11.53
CA TYR A 54 -2.66 8.80 -11.34
C TYR A 54 -2.44 8.48 -9.87
N VAL A 55 -2.81 7.27 -9.46
CA VAL A 55 -2.25 6.65 -8.26
C VAL A 55 -1.70 5.29 -8.63
N GLY A 56 -0.69 4.81 -7.92
CA GLY A 56 -0.09 3.54 -8.29
C GLY A 56 0.62 2.83 -7.16
N ASN A 57 1.01 1.60 -7.47
CA ASN A 57 1.82 0.75 -6.60
C ASN A 57 2.74 -0.08 -7.49
N ASN A 58 4.05 0.05 -7.32
CA ASN A 58 5.04 -0.69 -8.10
C ASN A 58 5.56 -1.90 -7.32
N SER A 59 5.66 -3.06 -7.98
CA SER A 59 6.33 -4.22 -7.40
C SER A 59 7.85 -4.06 -7.52
N ILE A 60 8.59 -4.29 -6.44
CA ILE A 60 10.04 -4.46 -6.49
C ILE A 60 10.32 -5.95 -6.75
N PRO A 61 11.06 -6.31 -7.83
CA PRO A 61 11.49 -7.68 -8.05
C PRO A 61 12.27 -8.25 -6.87
N VAL A 62 12.08 -9.54 -6.57
CA VAL A 62 12.77 -10.23 -5.47
C VAL A 62 14.29 -10.05 -5.51
N PRO A 63 14.97 -10.15 -6.67
CA PRO A 63 16.43 -9.95 -6.74
C PRO A 63 16.89 -8.54 -6.35
N PHE A 64 15.98 -7.55 -6.29
CA PHE A 64 16.28 -6.15 -6.02
C PHE A 64 15.86 -5.69 -4.62
N TRP A 65 15.26 -6.56 -3.81
CA TRP A 65 14.77 -6.20 -2.47
C TRP A 65 15.85 -5.60 -1.56
N ASP A 66 17.08 -6.11 -1.64
CA ASP A 66 18.24 -5.64 -0.88
C ASP A 66 19.11 -4.63 -1.66
N LYS A 67 18.74 -4.30 -2.90
CA LYS A 67 19.53 -3.44 -3.80
C LYS A 67 18.93 -2.05 -4.02
N VAL A 68 17.65 -1.84 -3.69
CA VAL A 68 17.02 -0.51 -3.74
C VAL A 68 17.52 0.32 -2.56
N HIS A 69 18.69 0.94 -2.73
CA HIS A 69 19.33 1.78 -1.71
C HIS A 69 18.89 3.25 -1.79
N ASP A 70 18.79 3.78 -3.01
CA ASP A 70 18.17 5.08 -3.26
C ASP A 70 16.80 4.86 -3.90
N TYR A 71 15.77 4.98 -3.07
CA TYR A 71 14.41 4.83 -3.54
C TYR A 71 14.05 5.92 -4.58
N LYS A 72 14.61 7.13 -4.49
CA LYS A 72 14.26 8.22 -5.42
C LYS A 72 14.71 7.89 -6.84
N ASP A 73 15.90 7.33 -7.00
CA ASP A 73 16.42 6.92 -8.31
C ASP A 73 15.60 5.76 -8.89
N TYR A 74 15.29 4.77 -8.05
CA TYR A 74 14.42 3.65 -8.43
C TYR A 74 13.02 4.12 -8.84
N GLU A 75 12.43 5.04 -8.08
CA GLU A 75 11.13 5.64 -8.38
C GLU A 75 11.15 6.39 -9.70
N ASN A 76 12.18 7.22 -9.96
CA ASN A 76 12.31 7.94 -11.22
C ASN A 76 12.38 6.99 -12.42
N GLN A 77 13.16 5.91 -12.29
CA GLN A 77 13.24 4.88 -13.33
C GLN A 77 11.86 4.23 -13.59
N VAL A 78 11.12 3.87 -12.55
CA VAL A 78 9.76 3.33 -12.69
C VAL A 78 8.85 4.31 -13.44
N LEU A 79 8.87 5.59 -13.04
CA LEU A 79 8.07 6.65 -13.63
C LEU A 79 8.38 6.86 -15.13
N GLU A 80 9.65 6.83 -15.52
CA GLU A 80 10.06 6.88 -16.92
C GLU A 80 9.53 5.69 -17.71
N ARG A 81 9.62 4.48 -17.16
CA ARG A 81 9.19 3.24 -17.83
C ARG A 81 7.68 3.16 -18.03
N ILE A 82 6.90 3.73 -17.11
CA ILE A 82 5.43 3.81 -17.25
C ILE A 82 4.96 5.10 -17.94
N GLY A 83 5.87 6.03 -18.24
CA GLY A 83 5.58 7.27 -18.95
C GLY A 83 4.76 8.30 -18.16
N ILE A 84 4.94 8.38 -16.84
CA ILE A 84 4.14 9.26 -15.95
C ILE A 84 5.07 10.21 -15.18
N ASN A 85 4.74 11.50 -15.17
CA ASN A 85 5.52 12.48 -14.39
C ASN A 85 5.24 12.34 -12.88
N LYS A 86 6.29 12.48 -12.07
CA LYS A 86 6.22 12.43 -10.58
C LYS A 86 5.17 13.36 -9.97
N LYS A 87 4.95 14.54 -10.55
CA LYS A 87 3.96 15.52 -10.08
C LYS A 87 2.51 15.06 -10.27
N ASP A 88 2.27 14.15 -11.23
CA ASP A 88 0.94 13.75 -11.67
C ASP A 88 0.48 12.43 -11.02
N ILE A 89 1.31 11.80 -10.18
CA ILE A 89 1.05 10.50 -9.54
C ILE A 89 1.35 10.51 -8.04
N ALA A 90 0.58 9.75 -7.26
CA ALA A 90 1.01 9.28 -5.94
C ALA A 90 1.36 7.78 -6.05
N LEU A 91 2.60 7.40 -5.71
CA LEU A 91 3.14 6.08 -6.01
C LEU A 91 3.64 5.37 -4.74
N LEU A 92 3.03 4.23 -4.46
CA LEU A 92 3.51 3.28 -3.47
C LEU A 92 4.50 2.30 -4.11
N SER A 93 5.22 1.58 -3.27
CA SER A 93 6.05 0.46 -3.70
C SER A 93 5.92 -0.72 -2.75
N THR A 94 5.96 -1.92 -3.30
CA THR A 94 5.65 -3.16 -2.61
C THR A 94 6.64 -4.26 -2.98
N GLY A 95 6.98 -5.11 -2.01
CA GLY A 95 7.64 -6.39 -2.29
C GLY A 95 6.69 -7.48 -2.75
N ALA A 96 5.37 -7.31 -2.56
CA ALA A 96 4.41 -8.32 -2.98
C ALA A 96 4.26 -8.34 -4.50
N ASN A 97 4.07 -9.54 -5.07
CA ASN A 97 3.93 -9.70 -6.51
C ASN A 97 2.60 -9.07 -6.97
N MET A 98 2.67 -8.19 -7.97
CA MET A 98 1.50 -7.50 -8.51
C MET A 98 0.43 -8.44 -9.11
N ASP A 99 0.77 -9.67 -9.48
CA ASP A 99 -0.21 -10.66 -9.92
C ASP A 99 -1.08 -11.19 -8.76
N ASN A 100 -0.61 -11.04 -7.53
CA ASN A 100 -1.35 -11.40 -6.31
C ASN A 100 -2.21 -10.24 -5.79
N LEU A 101 -2.33 -9.14 -6.56
CA LEU A 101 -3.23 -8.04 -6.26
C LEU A 101 -4.65 -8.57 -6.00
N ALA A 102 -5.28 -8.09 -4.94
CA ALA A 102 -6.68 -8.34 -4.65
C ALA A 102 -7.47 -7.04 -4.77
N ILE A 103 -8.67 -7.16 -5.34
CA ILE A 103 -9.60 -6.06 -5.53
C ILE A 103 -10.90 -6.45 -4.83
N ALA A 104 -11.43 -5.55 -4.01
CA ALA A 104 -12.75 -5.70 -3.42
C ALA A 104 -13.57 -4.43 -3.69
N LYS A 105 -14.88 -4.59 -3.73
CA LYS A 105 -15.86 -3.50 -3.86
C LYS A 105 -16.96 -3.71 -2.81
N GLU A 106 -17.34 -2.63 -2.16
CA GLU A 106 -18.56 -2.55 -1.36
C GLU A 106 -19.35 -1.31 -1.77
N GLU A 107 -20.66 -1.38 -1.64
CA GLU A 107 -21.57 -0.29 -1.98
C GLU A 107 -22.74 -0.22 -1.01
N PHE A 108 -23.23 0.99 -0.80
CA PHE A 108 -24.46 1.25 -0.08
C PHE A 108 -25.04 2.57 -0.54
N ASP A 109 -26.34 2.56 -0.87
CA ASP A 109 -27.03 3.71 -1.44
C ASP A 109 -26.27 4.23 -2.68
N GLU A 110 -26.00 5.53 -2.75
CA GLU A 110 -25.21 6.14 -3.82
C GLU A 110 -23.69 6.02 -3.63
N PHE A 111 -23.19 5.47 -2.51
CA PHE A 111 -21.76 5.40 -2.20
C PHE A 111 -21.14 4.05 -2.55
N TYR A 112 -19.90 4.07 -3.00
CA TYR A 112 -19.05 2.88 -3.09
C TYR A 112 -17.67 3.09 -2.47
N ALA A 113 -17.04 1.98 -2.12
CA ALA A 113 -15.63 1.88 -1.78
C ALA A 113 -15.01 0.73 -2.59
N ILE A 114 -13.84 0.97 -3.17
CA ILE A 114 -13.04 -0.05 -3.87
C ILE A 114 -11.64 -0.03 -3.31
N ALA A 115 -11.13 -1.20 -2.92
CA ALA A 115 -9.79 -1.36 -2.38
C ALA A 115 -8.95 -2.24 -3.31
N PHE A 116 -7.79 -1.72 -3.72
CA PHE A 116 -6.75 -2.45 -4.42
C PHE A 116 -5.63 -2.73 -3.42
N THR A 117 -5.32 -4.00 -3.19
CA THR A 117 -4.37 -4.39 -2.13
C THR A 117 -3.32 -5.35 -2.64
N THR A 118 -2.06 -5.02 -2.37
CA THR A 118 -0.95 -5.98 -2.39
C THR A 118 -0.52 -6.20 -0.94
N ALA A 119 -0.41 -7.45 -0.51
CA ALA A 119 -0.09 -7.77 0.88
C ALA A 119 0.85 -8.97 0.92
N GLY A 120 1.91 -8.89 1.71
CA GLY A 120 2.77 -10.02 2.06
C GLY A 120 3.34 -9.82 3.44
N ALA A 121 3.18 -10.81 4.31
CA ALA A 121 3.51 -10.74 5.74
C ALA A 121 4.47 -11.86 6.18
N LYS A 122 4.72 -12.85 5.31
CA LYS A 122 5.53 -14.04 5.61
C LYS A 122 6.89 -13.79 6.27
N TYR A 123 7.55 -12.67 5.97
CA TYR A 123 8.94 -12.45 6.39
C TYR A 123 9.15 -11.33 7.41
N ASN A 124 8.21 -10.40 7.54
CA ASN A 124 8.36 -9.21 8.36
C ASN A 124 7.08 -8.76 9.09
N ALA A 125 6.11 -9.66 9.28
CA ALA A 125 4.95 -9.35 10.11
C ALA A 125 5.37 -8.95 11.53
N ILE A 126 4.76 -7.90 12.06
CA ILE A 126 5.10 -7.31 13.35
C ILE A 126 3.83 -6.99 14.15
N ARG A 127 3.92 -7.16 15.46
CA ARG A 127 2.94 -6.68 16.43
C ARG A 127 3.38 -5.30 16.95
N LEU A 128 2.83 -4.26 16.35
CA LEU A 128 3.16 -2.88 16.73
C LEU A 128 2.74 -2.59 18.18
N GLY A 129 3.63 -1.94 18.92
CA GLY A 129 3.43 -1.58 20.33
C GLY A 129 3.97 -2.60 21.33
N ASP A 130 4.14 -3.87 20.92
CA ASP A 130 4.69 -4.93 21.79
C ASP A 130 6.15 -5.28 21.43
N GLU A 131 6.61 -4.92 20.22
CA GLU A 131 7.95 -5.25 19.73
C GLU A 131 8.87 -4.04 19.63
N GLU A 132 10.15 -4.24 19.94
CA GLU A 132 11.17 -3.19 19.87
C GLU A 132 11.67 -2.96 18.44
N ALA A 133 11.79 -1.69 18.06
CA ALA A 133 12.45 -1.27 16.82
C ALA A 133 13.98 -1.21 17.01
N ASP A 134 14.72 -1.60 15.99
CA ASP A 134 16.19 -1.64 16.00
C ASP A 134 16.82 -0.52 15.17
N TYR A 135 16.04 0.45 14.70
CA TYR A 135 16.53 1.62 13.97
C TYR A 135 15.82 2.91 14.38
N ILE A 136 16.47 4.03 14.10
CA ILE A 136 15.93 5.38 14.26
C ILE A 136 16.17 6.19 12.99
N GLU A 137 15.25 7.10 12.67
CA GLU A 137 15.46 8.14 11.68
C GLU A 137 15.79 9.47 12.36
N LYS A 138 16.87 10.13 11.93
CA LYS A 138 17.24 11.49 12.31
C LYS A 138 17.68 12.24 11.08
N ASP A 139 17.09 13.42 10.85
CA ASP A 139 17.41 14.29 9.71
C ASP A 139 17.37 13.56 8.36
N PHE A 140 16.34 12.73 8.17
CA PHE A 140 16.13 11.89 6.97
C PHE A 140 17.23 10.85 6.73
N LYS A 141 18.00 10.49 7.76
CA LYS A 141 18.99 9.41 7.74
C LYS A 141 18.61 8.33 8.75
N THR A 142 18.81 7.09 8.36
CA THR A 142 18.51 5.92 9.21
C THR A 142 19.78 5.41 9.90
N TYR A 143 19.68 5.12 11.20
CA TYR A 143 20.74 4.57 12.04
C TYR A 143 20.23 3.32 12.74
N LYS A 144 21.06 2.29 12.87
CA LYS A 144 20.74 1.09 13.67
C LYS A 144 21.06 1.36 15.14
N VAL A 145 20.22 0.84 16.03
CA VAL A 145 20.42 0.89 17.48
C VAL A 145 21.02 -0.44 17.92
N VAL A 146 22.30 -0.41 18.34
CA VAL A 146 23.01 -1.59 18.83
C VAL A 146 23.53 -1.29 20.23
N ASN A 147 23.07 -2.04 21.24
CA ASN A 147 23.43 -1.83 22.65
C ASN A 147 23.27 -0.36 23.11
N GLY A 148 22.17 0.27 22.70
CA GLY A 148 21.85 1.68 23.03
C GLY A 148 22.70 2.72 22.28
N LYS A 149 23.55 2.31 21.33
CA LYS A 149 24.37 3.21 20.51
C LYS A 149 23.87 3.24 19.07
N LEU A 150 24.01 4.40 18.44
CA LEU A 150 23.71 4.57 17.02
C LEU A 150 24.92 4.13 16.19
N VAL A 151 24.68 3.22 15.26
CA VAL A 151 25.65 2.81 14.25
C VAL A 151 25.06 3.02 12.86
N GLU A 152 25.92 3.20 11.87
CA GLU A 152 25.45 3.25 10.49
C GLU A 152 24.76 1.93 10.13
N LYS A 153 23.60 2.03 9.47
CA LYS A 153 22.87 0.84 9.04
C LYS A 153 23.63 0.21 7.87
N GLU A 154 24.22 -0.96 8.10
CA GLU A 154 24.84 -1.75 7.03
C GLU A 154 23.79 -2.23 6.02
N LYS A 155 24.27 -2.58 4.82
CA LYS A 155 23.45 -3.17 3.75
C LYS A 155 23.06 -4.60 4.14
N GLU A 156 22.01 -4.75 4.93
CA GLU A 156 21.48 -6.06 5.30
C GLU A 156 20.50 -6.58 4.25
N LYS A 157 20.49 -7.91 4.06
CA LYS A 157 19.49 -8.59 3.24
C LYS A 157 18.12 -8.48 3.89
N GLU A 158 17.38 -7.44 3.56
CA GLU A 158 16.01 -7.28 4.03
C GLU A 158 15.07 -8.20 3.26
N LYS A 159 14.42 -9.13 3.97
CA LYS A 159 13.26 -9.83 3.44
C LYS A 159 12.07 -8.88 3.56
N ILE A 160 11.63 -8.34 2.44
CA ILE A 160 10.56 -7.35 2.45
C ILE A 160 9.17 -8.01 2.35
N GLY A 161 8.24 -7.41 3.06
CA GLY A 161 6.80 -7.62 2.94
C GLY A 161 6.10 -6.32 3.30
N THR A 162 4.96 -6.04 2.69
CA THR A 162 4.17 -4.85 3.01
C THR A 162 2.71 -5.08 2.67
N VAL A 163 1.83 -4.39 3.38
CA VAL A 163 0.43 -4.24 3.01
C VAL A 163 0.20 -2.83 2.48
N ASN A 164 0.10 -2.73 1.16
CA ASN A 164 -0.25 -1.49 0.48
C ASN A 164 -1.71 -1.52 0.03
N ILE A 165 -2.45 -0.46 0.36
CA ILE A 165 -3.89 -0.36 0.08
C ILE A 165 -4.17 0.95 -0.66
N ILE A 166 -4.75 0.89 -1.85
CA ILE A 166 -5.32 2.05 -2.53
C ILE A 166 -6.83 1.94 -2.42
N LEU A 167 -7.45 2.87 -1.68
CA LEU A 167 -8.89 2.99 -1.50
C LEU A 167 -9.44 4.10 -2.38
N ILE A 168 -10.46 3.79 -3.18
CA ILE A 168 -11.19 4.76 -4.00
C ILE A 168 -12.66 4.78 -3.57
N THR A 169 -13.22 5.97 -3.40
CA THR A 169 -14.66 6.17 -3.18
C THR A 169 -15.18 7.27 -4.10
N ASN A 170 -16.47 7.23 -4.44
CA ASN A 170 -17.15 8.34 -5.09
C ASN A 170 -17.59 9.47 -4.14
N ALA A 171 -17.46 9.31 -2.83
CA ALA A 171 -17.76 10.39 -1.87
C ALA A 171 -16.81 11.59 -2.04
N ASP A 172 -17.35 12.81 -2.05
CA ASP A 172 -16.55 14.05 -1.95
C ASP A 172 -16.10 14.27 -0.51
N LEU A 173 -15.00 13.61 -0.14
CA LEU A 173 -14.45 13.65 1.21
C LEU A 173 -13.81 15.01 1.56
N THR A 174 -13.99 15.45 2.80
CA THR A 174 -13.13 16.47 3.41
C THR A 174 -11.75 15.89 3.73
N ASP A 175 -10.74 16.75 3.89
CA ASP A 175 -9.39 16.30 4.28
C ASP A 175 -9.41 15.54 5.63
N GLY A 176 -10.24 15.99 6.57
CA GLY A 176 -10.46 15.30 7.85
C GLY A 176 -11.09 13.92 7.68
N ALA A 177 -12.04 13.77 6.75
CA ALA A 177 -12.64 12.48 6.43
C ALA A 177 -11.63 11.52 5.76
N MET A 178 -10.73 12.04 4.92
CA MET A 178 -9.66 11.25 4.31
C MET A 178 -8.65 10.78 5.37
N ALA A 179 -8.25 11.67 6.29
CA ALA A 179 -7.38 11.29 7.41
C ALA A 179 -8.07 10.27 8.33
N ARG A 180 -9.36 10.45 8.64
CA ARG A 180 -10.15 9.48 9.40
C ARG A 180 -10.22 8.12 8.72
N ALA A 181 -10.28 8.08 7.39
CA ALA A 181 -10.34 6.83 6.64
C ALA A 181 -9.08 5.98 6.85
N ILE A 182 -7.90 6.59 7.03
CA ILE A 182 -6.66 5.87 7.35
C ILE A 182 -6.81 5.02 8.62
N ILE A 183 -7.47 5.55 9.66
CA ILE A 183 -7.74 4.81 10.90
C ILE A 183 -8.65 3.61 10.60
N THR A 184 -9.78 3.84 9.92
CA THR A 184 -10.74 2.78 9.55
C THR A 184 -10.08 1.68 8.72
N ILE A 185 -9.25 2.06 7.74
CA ILE A 185 -8.49 1.13 6.89
C ILE A 185 -7.47 0.34 7.73
N THR A 186 -6.81 0.99 8.68
CA THR A 186 -5.81 0.35 9.56
C THR A 186 -6.45 -0.68 10.46
N GLU A 187 -7.57 -0.35 11.12
CA GLU A 187 -8.33 -1.28 11.95
C GLU A 187 -8.86 -2.48 11.14
N ALA A 188 -9.38 -2.23 9.93
CA ALA A 188 -9.85 -3.28 9.04
C ALA A 188 -8.73 -4.23 8.58
N LYS A 189 -7.55 -3.68 8.25
CA LYS A 189 -6.34 -4.45 7.95
C LYS A 189 -5.92 -5.32 9.15
N THR A 190 -5.85 -4.73 10.35
CA THR A 190 -5.49 -5.49 11.56
C THR A 190 -6.52 -6.59 11.86
N ASN A 191 -7.80 -6.34 11.60
CA ASN A 191 -8.83 -7.36 11.74
C ASN A 191 -8.65 -8.52 10.76
N ALA A 192 -8.23 -8.25 9.51
CA ALA A 192 -7.85 -9.30 8.55
C ALA A 192 -6.67 -10.15 9.05
N PHE A 193 -5.64 -9.53 9.64
CA PHE A 193 -4.51 -10.26 10.22
C PHE A 193 -4.93 -11.15 11.38
N GLN A 194 -5.87 -10.68 12.22
CA GLN A 194 -6.42 -11.47 13.33
C GLN A 194 -7.20 -12.69 12.83
N GLU A 195 -8.07 -12.52 11.83
CA GLU A 195 -8.85 -13.63 11.28
C GLU A 195 -7.99 -14.69 10.59
N LEU A 196 -6.93 -14.26 9.90
CA LEU A 196 -5.95 -15.17 9.29
C LEU A 196 -4.92 -15.70 10.29
N ASN A 197 -5.01 -15.31 11.56
CA ASN A 197 -4.07 -15.68 12.62
C ASN A 197 -2.59 -15.47 12.22
N ILE A 198 -2.29 -14.36 11.54
CA ILE A 198 -0.93 -14.03 11.14
C ILE A 198 -0.11 -13.70 12.39
N LYS A 199 0.99 -14.44 12.60
CA LYS A 199 1.88 -14.24 13.73
C LYS A 199 3.00 -13.26 13.40
N SER A 200 3.55 -12.61 14.43
CA SER A 200 4.81 -11.88 14.28
C SER A 200 5.91 -12.85 13.86
N THR A 201 6.80 -12.37 12.98
CA THR A 201 7.93 -13.18 12.53
C THR A 201 9.06 -13.23 13.55
N LYS A 202 9.13 -12.26 14.48
CA LYS A 202 10.09 -12.25 15.59
C LYS A 202 9.53 -12.95 16.83
N HIS A 203 8.23 -12.81 17.08
CA HIS A 203 7.54 -13.26 18.30
C HIS A 203 6.28 -14.08 17.95
N PRO A 204 6.42 -15.38 17.60
CA PRO A 204 5.31 -16.20 17.08
C PRO A 204 4.10 -16.36 18.02
N GLU A 205 4.27 -16.10 19.31
CA GLU A 205 3.22 -16.04 20.32
C GLU A 205 2.27 -14.83 20.12
N LEU A 206 2.73 -13.77 19.46
CA LEU A 206 1.98 -12.56 19.19
C LEU A 206 1.30 -12.61 17.83
N THR A 207 0.03 -12.18 17.78
CA THR A 207 -0.68 -11.95 16.51
C THR A 207 -0.27 -10.60 15.93
N ALA A 208 0.31 -10.58 14.73
CA ALA A 208 0.77 -9.37 14.07
C ALA A 208 -0.37 -8.40 13.74
N THR A 209 -0.05 -7.11 13.62
CA THR A 209 -1.00 -6.04 13.28
C THR A 209 -0.74 -5.45 11.89
N GLY A 210 0.39 -5.81 11.27
CA GLY A 210 0.88 -5.31 9.97
C GLY A 210 2.31 -5.80 9.72
N THR A 211 3.06 -5.11 8.86
CA THR A 211 4.48 -5.45 8.55
C THR A 211 5.50 -4.37 8.92
N GLY A 212 5.04 -3.25 9.48
CA GLY A 212 5.88 -2.09 9.83
C GLY A 212 6.17 -1.13 8.67
N THR A 213 5.84 -1.49 7.43
CA THR A 213 6.05 -0.67 6.22
C THR A 213 4.77 -0.47 5.41
N ASP A 214 3.62 -0.73 6.01
CA ASP A 214 2.31 -0.63 5.37
C ASP A 214 2.02 0.80 4.90
N ASN A 215 1.49 0.95 3.68
CA ASN A 215 1.11 2.25 3.13
C ASN A 215 -0.31 2.28 2.58
N ILE A 216 -0.94 3.45 2.65
CA ILE A 216 -2.31 3.66 2.20
C ILE A 216 -2.39 4.90 1.31
N ILE A 217 -3.16 4.81 0.22
CA ILE A 217 -3.66 5.95 -0.53
C ILE A 217 -5.18 5.98 -0.44
N VAL A 218 -5.75 7.11 -0.02
CA VAL A 218 -7.19 7.37 -0.08
C VAL A 218 -7.46 8.34 -1.22
N VAL A 219 -8.33 7.96 -2.15
CA VAL A 219 -8.75 8.76 -3.30
C VAL A 219 -10.20 9.16 -3.13
N LYS A 220 -10.46 10.47 -3.12
CA LYS A 220 -11.83 10.97 -3.01
C LYS A 220 -12.54 11.13 -4.35
N GLY A 221 -13.87 11.13 -4.24
CA GLY A 221 -14.83 11.28 -5.30
C GLY A 221 -15.21 12.72 -5.63
N PHE A 222 -16.26 12.84 -6.45
CA PHE A 222 -16.98 14.10 -6.74
C PHE A 222 -18.49 13.98 -6.48
N GLY A 223 -18.92 12.92 -5.80
CA GLY A 223 -20.30 12.66 -5.44
C GLY A 223 -20.74 13.46 -4.22
N LYS A 224 -21.58 12.86 -3.37
CA LYS A 224 -22.05 13.54 -2.15
C LYS A 224 -20.91 13.80 -1.17
N LYS A 225 -21.00 14.93 -0.48
CA LYS A 225 -20.03 15.33 0.54
C LYS A 225 -20.14 14.45 1.76
N ALA A 226 -18.99 14.06 2.31
CA ALA A 226 -18.90 13.41 3.61
C ALA A 226 -17.68 13.92 4.37
N ASP A 227 -17.89 14.27 5.64
CA ASP A 227 -16.85 14.79 6.53
C ASP A 227 -16.37 13.77 7.57
N TYR A 228 -16.95 12.57 7.60
CA TYR A 228 -16.60 11.51 8.54
C TYR A 228 -16.73 10.10 7.93
N THR A 229 -15.72 9.27 8.19
CA THR A 229 -15.56 7.89 7.65
C THR A 229 -15.29 6.86 8.75
N GLY A 230 -15.68 7.18 10.01
CA GLY A 230 -15.54 6.25 11.13
C GLY A 230 -16.52 5.08 11.08
N GLY A 231 -16.22 4.00 11.82
CA GLY A 231 -16.96 2.73 11.78
C GLY A 231 -18.45 2.77 12.16
N HIS A 232 -18.93 3.85 12.79
CA HIS A 232 -20.38 4.05 13.06
C HIS A 232 -21.14 4.66 11.88
N THR A 233 -20.46 5.03 10.80
CA THR A 233 -21.09 5.51 9.56
C THR A 233 -21.18 4.38 8.55
N LYS A 234 -22.19 4.45 7.68
CA LYS A 234 -22.32 3.46 6.61
C LYS A 234 -21.17 3.52 5.60
N LEU A 235 -20.64 4.72 5.34
CA LEU A 235 -19.43 4.91 4.52
C LEU A 235 -18.20 4.25 5.18
N GLY A 236 -18.01 4.44 6.48
CA GLY A 236 -16.96 3.74 7.24
C GLY A 236 -17.12 2.22 7.25
N GLU A 237 -18.35 1.73 7.38
CA GLU A 237 -18.66 0.29 7.33
C GLU A 237 -18.26 -0.32 5.97
N ILE A 238 -18.68 0.29 4.85
CA ILE A 238 -18.35 -0.24 3.52
C ILE A 238 -16.84 -0.15 3.23
N ILE A 239 -16.17 0.91 3.70
CA ILE A 239 -14.70 1.02 3.61
C ILE A 239 -14.03 -0.14 4.37
N ALA A 240 -14.42 -0.36 5.63
CA ALA A 240 -13.82 -1.40 6.46
C ALA A 240 -14.04 -2.80 5.88
N LYS A 241 -15.27 -3.12 5.45
CA LYS A 241 -15.59 -4.40 4.79
C LYS A 241 -14.78 -4.60 3.51
N CYS A 242 -14.70 -3.56 2.68
CA CYS A 242 -13.96 -3.59 1.42
C CYS A 242 -12.48 -3.88 1.65
N VAL A 243 -11.84 -3.13 2.56
CA VAL A 243 -10.41 -3.28 2.88
C VAL A 243 -10.12 -4.65 3.47
N LYS A 244 -10.93 -5.12 4.43
CA LYS A 244 -10.72 -6.42 5.04
C LYS A 244 -10.76 -7.54 4.00
N LYS A 245 -11.75 -7.52 3.11
CA LYS A 245 -11.87 -8.49 2.00
C LYS A 245 -10.65 -8.45 1.07
N SER A 246 -10.19 -7.26 0.67
CA SER A 246 -9.03 -7.16 -0.22
C SER A 246 -7.72 -7.58 0.46
N VAL A 247 -7.52 -7.24 1.73
CA VAL A 247 -6.32 -7.65 2.50
C VAL A 247 -6.28 -9.17 2.67
N ILE A 248 -7.39 -9.80 3.05
CA ILE A 248 -7.48 -11.26 3.16
C ILE A 248 -7.13 -11.90 1.81
N GLY A 249 -7.77 -11.45 0.73
CA GLY A 249 -7.54 -11.98 -0.61
C GLY A 249 -6.08 -11.85 -1.06
N ALA A 250 -5.43 -10.73 -0.76
CA ALA A 250 -4.04 -10.49 -1.13
C ALA A 250 -3.08 -11.39 -0.34
N LEU A 251 -3.27 -11.52 0.98
CA LEU A 251 -2.44 -12.37 1.84
C LEU A 251 -2.55 -13.85 1.47
N ILE A 252 -3.77 -14.35 1.19
CA ILE A 252 -3.96 -15.74 0.74
C ILE A 252 -3.17 -16.00 -0.55
N LYS A 253 -3.27 -15.10 -1.54
CA LYS A 253 -2.57 -15.24 -2.83
C LYS A 253 -1.05 -15.17 -2.68
N GLN A 254 -0.56 -14.17 -1.94
CA GLN A 254 0.87 -13.89 -1.81
C GLN A 254 1.59 -14.90 -0.91
N ASP A 255 1.05 -15.16 0.28
CA ASP A 255 1.69 -15.99 1.30
C ASP A 255 1.24 -17.46 1.23
N LYS A 256 0.33 -17.79 0.31
CA LYS A 256 -0.22 -19.15 0.07
C LYS A 256 -0.85 -19.76 1.33
N LEU A 257 -1.62 -18.94 2.05
CA LEU A 257 -2.30 -19.36 3.26
C LEU A 257 -3.40 -20.37 2.93
N VAL A 258 -3.53 -21.40 3.76
CA VAL A 258 -4.60 -22.39 3.70
C VAL A 258 -5.61 -22.04 4.79
N ILE A 259 -6.89 -21.92 4.42
CA ILE A 259 -8.01 -21.57 5.31
C ILE A 259 -8.88 -22.80 5.51
#